data_AF-A0A498CF42-F1
#
_entry.id   AF-A0A498CF42-F1
#
_cell.length_a   1.000
_cell.length_b   1.000
_cell.length_c   1.000
_cell.angle_alpha   90.00
_cell.angle_beta   90.00
_cell.angle_gamma   90.00
#
_symmetry.space_group_name_H-M   'P 1'
#
loop_
_entity.id
_entity.type
_entity.pdbx_description
1 polymer ?
#
loop_
_entity_poly.entity_id
_entity_poly.type
_entity_poly.pdbx_seq_one_letter_code
_entity_poly.pdbx_strand_id
1 'polypeptide(L)' 'MENEITQALRYLAGEFSVDRQEWRDHHQGGDGLLDALVSHGYVQEKGGRFAVTKAGRERLADQVAS' A
#
# COMPACT_ATOMS: atom_id res chain seq x y z
N MET A 1 -16.20 17.95 16.57
CA MET A 1 -15.33 16.86 17.09
C MET A 1 -15.45 15.72 16.11
N GLU A 2 -14.39 15.41 15.37
CA GLU A 2 -14.38 14.25 14.49
C GLU A 2 -14.46 12.99 15.35
N ASN A 3 -15.33 12.04 14.99
CA ASN A 3 -15.62 10.83 15.77
C ASN A 3 -14.34 9.96 15.88
N GLU A 4 -13.97 9.52 17.08
CA GLU A 4 -12.82 8.64 17.32
C GLU A 4 -12.88 7.36 16.46
N ILE A 5 -14.09 6.88 16.14
CA ILE A 5 -14.32 5.77 15.22
C ILE A 5 -13.87 6.13 13.79
N THR A 6 -14.11 7.35 13.33
CA THR A 6 -13.67 7.83 12.01
C THR A 6 -12.14 7.96 11.95
N GLN A 7 -11.49 8.37 13.04
CA GLN A 7 -10.03 8.41 13.11
C GLN A 7 -9.40 7.01 13.11
N ALA A 8 -9.96 6.08 13.89
CA ALA A 8 -9.52 4.67 13.91
C ALA A 8 -9.72 4.00 12.55
N LEU A 9 -10.85 4.25 11.88
CA LEU A 9 -11.11 3.74 10.53
C LEU A 9 -10.19 4.36 9.47
N ARG A 10 -9.81 5.64 9.59
CA ARG A 10 -8.79 6.25 8.71
C ARG A 10 -7.39 5.69 8.97
N TYR A 11 -7.07 5.38 10.22
CA TYR A 11 -5.81 4.76 10.61
C TYR A 11 -5.70 3.32 10.07
N LEU A 12 -6.78 2.54 10.21
CA LEU A 12 -6.88 1.17 9.68
C LEU A 12 -6.98 1.12 8.14
N ALA A 13 -7.71 2.03 7.52
CA ALA A 13 -7.79 2.12 6.05
C ALA A 13 -6.47 2.61 5.39
N GLY A 14 -5.55 3.14 6.20
CA GLY A 14 -4.22 3.57 5.80
C GLY A 14 -3.11 2.59 6.16
N GLU A 15 -3.43 1.35 6.57
CA GLU A 15 -2.43 0.39 7.04
C GLU A 15 -1.31 0.20 6.01
N PHE A 16 -0.17 0.81 6.35
CA PHE A 16 1.12 0.50 5.79
C PHE A 16 1.47 -0.91 6.23
N SER A 17 1.08 -1.87 5.40
CA SER A 17 0.96 -3.27 5.80
C SER A 17 2.31 -3.95 5.94
N VAL A 18 3.33 -3.47 5.23
CA VAL A 18 4.65 -4.12 5.19
C VAL A 18 5.76 -3.09 5.26
N ASP A 19 6.81 -3.40 5.99
CA ASP A 19 8.11 -2.77 5.80
C ASP A 19 8.86 -3.41 4.62
N ARG A 20 10.02 -2.83 4.28
CA ARG A 20 10.83 -3.30 3.14
C ARG A 20 11.41 -4.70 3.35
N GLN A 21 11.69 -5.10 4.58
CA GLN A 21 12.20 -6.44 4.88
C GLN A 21 11.07 -7.48 4.72
N GLU A 22 9.90 -7.21 5.31
CA GLU A 22 8.70 -8.03 5.14
C GLU A 22 8.35 -8.21 3.65
N TRP A 23 8.47 -7.14 2.85
CA TRP A 23 8.28 -7.22 1.40
C TRP A 23 9.25 -8.22 0.73
N ARG A 24 10.56 -8.11 1.00
CA ARG A 24 11.59 -8.98 0.42
C ARG A 24 11.37 -10.45 0.77
N ASP A 25 10.96 -10.72 2.00
CA ASP A 25 10.76 -12.09 2.48
C ASP A 25 9.59 -12.78 1.77
N HIS A 26 8.64 -12.02 1.23
CA HIS A 26 7.42 -12.53 0.60
C HIS A 26 7.35 -12.36 -0.93
N HIS A 27 8.20 -11.52 -1.56
CA HIS A 27 8.10 -11.19 -2.99
C HIS A 27 9.42 -11.38 -3.74
N GLN A 28 9.43 -12.29 -4.72
CA GLN A 28 10.62 -12.60 -5.54
C GLN A 28 11.14 -11.43 -6.39
N GLY A 29 10.33 -10.39 -6.61
CA GLY A 29 10.75 -9.16 -7.30
C GLY A 29 11.64 -8.24 -6.47
N GLY A 30 11.76 -8.50 -5.16
CA GLY A 30 12.60 -7.73 -4.22
C GLY A 30 12.32 -6.23 -4.24
N ASP A 31 13.31 -5.46 -3.82
CA ASP A 31 13.23 -3.99 -3.70
C ASP A 31 12.89 -3.30 -5.04
N GLY A 32 13.39 -3.81 -6.17
CA GLY A 32 13.18 -3.17 -7.48
C GLY A 32 11.71 -3.16 -7.92
N LEU A 33 10.95 -4.21 -7.60
CA LEU A 33 9.51 -4.24 -7.85
C LEU A 33 8.77 -3.24 -6.95
N LEU A 34 9.16 -3.15 -5.68
CA LEU A 34 8.57 -2.19 -4.74
C LEU A 34 8.81 -0.74 -5.18
N ASP A 35 10.03 -0.42 -5.59
CA ASP A 35 10.42 0.91 -6.07
C ASP A 35 9.63 1.29 -7.33
N ALA A 36 9.41 0.34 -8.25
CA ALA A 36 8.57 0.58 -9.43
C ALA A 36 7.12 0.87 -9.05
N LEU A 37 6.52 0.11 -8.12
CA LEU A 37 5.14 0.34 -7.64
C LEU A 37 4.98 1.70 -6.97
N VAL A 38 6.00 2.15 -6.24
CA VAL A 38 6.06 3.50 -5.66
C VAL A 38 6.18 4.56 -6.77
N SER A 39 7.07 4.37 -7.74
CA SER A 39 7.25 5.31 -8.86
C SER A 39 6.00 5.45 -9.73
N HIS A 40 5.19 4.40 -9.87
CA HIS A 40 3.91 4.43 -10.57
C HIS A 40 2.76 5.01 -9.74
N GLY A 41 2.99 5.33 -8.46
CA GLY A 41 1.98 5.87 -7.55
C GLY A 41 0.95 4.84 -7.07
N TYR A 42 1.21 3.55 -7.26
CA TYR A 42 0.33 2.47 -6.80
C TYR A 42 0.58 2.09 -5.34
N VAL A 43 1.79 2.34 -4.85
CA VAL A 43 2.19 2.19 -3.46
C VAL A 43 2.72 3.52 -2.94
N GLN A 44 2.50 3.81 -1.66
CA GLN A 44 3.07 4.97 -0.97
C GLN A 44 3.88 4.51 0.25
N GLU A 45 4.98 5.18 0.50
CA GLU A 45 5.81 4.98 1.70
C GLU A 45 5.51 6.07 2.74
N LYS A 46 5.39 5.68 4.01
CA LYS A 46 5.35 6.61 5.14
C LYS A 46 6.02 5.98 6.34
N GLY A 47 7.10 6.61 6.82
CA GLY A 47 7.82 6.14 8.01
C GLY A 47 8.40 4.72 7.85
N GLY A 48 8.91 4.39 6.66
CA GLY A 48 9.54 3.09 6.37
C GLY A 48 8.57 1.93 6.14
N ARG A 49 7.26 2.20 6.10
CA ARG A 49 6.24 1.20 5.78
C ARG A 49 5.53 1.58 4.49
N PHE A 50 5.01 0.59 3.78
CA PHE A 50 4.41 0.71 2.45
C PHE A 50 2.92 0.35 2.47
N ALA A 51 2.09 1.13 1.77
CA ALA A 51 0.65 0.90 1.64
C ALA A 51 0.20 1.07 0.19
N VAL A 52 -0.83 0.32 -0.23
CA VAL A 52 -1.45 0.50 -1.55
C VAL A 52 -2.28 1.79 -1.59
N THR A 53 -2.12 2.58 -2.65
CA THR A 53 -2.88 3.82 -2.88
C THR A 53 -4.27 3.54 -3.47
N LYS A 54 -5.09 4.59 -3.63
CA LYS A 54 -6.36 4.49 -4.36
C LYS A 54 -6.16 4.00 -5.80
N ALA A 55 -5.17 4.55 -6.51
CA ALA A 55 -4.84 4.17 -7.88
C ALA A 55 -4.37 2.70 -7.98
N GLY A 56 -3.59 2.23 -6.99
CA GLY A 56 -3.20 0.82 -6.92
C GLY A 56 -4.41 -0.12 -6.75
N ARG A 57 -5.39 0.27 -5.92
CA ARG A 57 -6.64 -0.51 -5.76
C ARG A 57 -7.50 -0.52 -7.02
N GLU A 58 -7.60 0.61 -7.72
CA GLU A 58 -8.34 0.70 -8.98
C GLU A 58 -7.70 -0.18 -10.07
N ARG A 59 -6.36 -0.14 -10.19
CA ARG A 59 -5.62 -1.02 -11.11
C ARG A 59 -5.84 -2.51 -10.83
N LEU A 60 -5.93 -2.91 -9.56
CA LEU A 60 -6.24 -4.28 -9.15
C LEU A 60 -7.67 -4.67 -9.53
N ALA A 61 -8.65 -3.79 -9.30
CA ALA A 61 -10.04 -4.05 -9.64
C ALA A 61 -10.23 -4.24 -11.16
N ASP A 62 -9.55 -3.44 -11.98
CA ASP A 62 -9.57 -3.57 -13.45
C ASP A 62 -9.02 -4.91 -13.95
N GLN A 63 -8.06 -5.52 -13.23
CA GLN A 63 -7.53 -6.85 -13.57
C GLN A 63 -8.46 -8.00 -13.15
N VAL A 64 -9.34 -7.79 -12.16
CA VAL A 64 -10.28 -8.83 -11.69
C VAL A 64 -11.56 -8.83 -12.53
N ALA A 65 -11.89 -7.71 -13.18
CA ALA A 65 -13.05 -7.57 -14.06
C ALA A 65 -12.80 -7.98 -15.52
N SER A 66 -11.55 -8.34 -15.88
CA SER A 66 -11.14 -8.75 -17.23
C SER A 66 -10.82 -10.24 -17.28
#